data_AF-A0A3D1R8K7-F1
#
_entry.id   AF-A0A3D1R8K7-F1
#
_cell.length_a   1.000
_cell.length_b   1.000
_cell.length_c   1.000
_cell.angle_alpha   90.00
_cell.angle_beta   90.00
_cell.angle_gamma   90.00
#
_symmetry.space_group_name_H-M   'P 1'
#
loop_
_entity.id
_entity.type
_entity.pdbx_description
1 polymer ?
#
loop_
_entity_poly.entity_id
_entity_poly.type
_entity_poly.pdbx_seq_one_letter_code
_entity_poly.pdbx_strand_id
1 'polypeptide(L)'
;MPNSLPEPAAEMHEEQPVTRRPRRPGALVVTVLGLGLALFLLWEMRADVAYWIGSPPRVELGGEGAYHLERAADGALARIAGRPGSSATRFSRFGTRYEIVAVPGTNILVRRTLAGSQPTRAGSKVPPPAQSAFVAEGRLAKDTAIPAYGEAFRLLVERGDAQPRDGHLYLLLDGERPRAGWRVPAAVVGLGLLVALNGMSLFRSFRRGIARRRPAPDGGRDSLG
;
A
#
# COMPACT_ATOMS: atom_id res chain seq x y z
N MET A 1 -88.07 10.32 -15.39
CA MET A 1 -86.76 10.54 -14.75
C MET A 1 -85.69 9.96 -15.68
N PRO A 2 -84.88 10.78 -16.37
CA PRO A 2 -83.85 10.28 -17.26
C PRO A 2 -82.60 9.93 -16.46
N ASN A 3 -82.06 8.74 -16.75
CA ASN A 3 -80.89 8.15 -16.13
C ASN A 3 -79.64 8.60 -16.92
N SER A 4 -78.90 9.57 -16.39
CA SER A 4 -77.68 10.09 -17.02
C SER A 4 -76.53 9.14 -16.75
N LEU A 5 -76.00 8.49 -17.80
CA LEU A 5 -74.78 7.69 -17.72
C LEU A 5 -73.56 8.61 -17.52
N PRO A 6 -72.58 8.25 -16.66
CA PRO A 6 -71.36 9.01 -16.48
C PRO A 6 -70.43 8.88 -17.70
N GLU A 7 -69.92 10.02 -18.19
CA GLU A 7 -68.87 10.09 -19.22
C GLU A 7 -67.60 9.34 -18.76
N PRO A 8 -66.94 8.56 -19.65
CA PRO A 8 -65.64 7.98 -19.35
C PRO A 8 -64.59 9.08 -19.29
N ALA A 9 -63.98 9.27 -18.12
CA ALA A 9 -62.83 10.15 -17.92
C ALA A 9 -61.70 9.71 -18.86
N ALA A 10 -61.30 10.61 -19.76
CA ALA A 10 -60.15 10.42 -20.63
C ALA A 10 -58.89 10.27 -19.78
N GLU A 11 -58.35 9.06 -19.70
CA GLU A 11 -57.02 8.79 -19.14
C GLU A 11 -55.98 9.46 -20.05
N MET A 12 -55.62 10.71 -19.72
CA MET A 12 -54.44 11.37 -20.26
C MET A 12 -53.22 10.60 -19.77
N HIS A 13 -52.74 9.68 -20.60
CA HIS A 13 -51.41 9.10 -20.47
C HIS A 13 -50.38 10.21 -20.66
N GLU A 14 -49.95 10.78 -19.54
CA GLU A 14 -48.83 11.70 -19.45
C GLU A 14 -47.58 10.97 -19.94
N GLU A 15 -47.25 11.15 -21.23
CA GLU A 15 -46.04 10.63 -21.84
C GLU A 15 -44.84 11.23 -21.11
N GLN A 16 -44.33 10.51 -20.10
CA GLN A 16 -43.12 10.91 -19.41
C GLN A 16 -41.98 10.99 -20.43
N PRO A 17 -41.36 12.16 -20.63
CA PRO A 17 -40.29 12.32 -21.60
C PRO A 17 -39.15 11.39 -21.17
N VAL A 18 -38.81 10.44 -22.04
CA VAL A 18 -37.68 9.53 -21.86
C VAL A 18 -36.40 10.37 -21.89
N THR A 19 -35.99 10.84 -20.72
CA THR A 19 -34.76 11.61 -20.56
C THR A 19 -33.58 10.70 -20.85
N ARG A 20 -32.99 10.86 -22.04
CA ARG A 20 -31.75 10.17 -22.42
C ARG A 20 -30.64 10.64 -21.48
N ARG A 21 -30.29 9.83 -20.48
CA ARG A 21 -29.16 10.12 -19.58
C ARG A 21 -27.89 10.40 -20.41
N PRO A 22 -27.26 11.56 -20.25
CA PRO A 22 -26.03 11.88 -20.97
C PRO A 22 -24.94 10.89 -20.58
N ARG A 23 -24.33 10.27 -21.59
CA ARG A 23 -23.14 9.43 -21.40
C ARG A 23 -22.00 10.33 -20.95
N ARG A 24 -21.53 10.17 -19.71
CA ARG A 24 -20.40 10.91 -19.17
C ARG A 24 -19.09 10.24 -19.59
N PRO A 25 -18.35 10.74 -20.59
CA PRO A 25 -17.06 10.16 -21.01
C PRO A 25 -16.04 10.09 -19.87
N GLY A 26 -16.17 10.97 -18.87
CA GLY A 26 -15.33 10.96 -17.67
C GLY A 26 -15.33 9.63 -16.90
N ALA A 27 -16.41 8.85 -16.95
CA ALA A 27 -16.47 7.57 -16.21
C ALA A 27 -15.46 6.53 -16.73
N LEU A 28 -15.19 6.50 -18.05
CA LEU A 28 -14.22 5.58 -18.64
C LEU A 28 -12.79 5.97 -18.25
N VAL A 29 -12.47 7.26 -18.31
CA VAL A 29 -11.16 7.78 -17.91
C VAL A 29 -10.87 7.45 -16.44
N VAL A 30 -11.84 7.70 -15.55
CA VAL A 30 -11.70 7.37 -14.12
C VAL A 30 -11.51 5.87 -13.90
N THR A 31 -12.22 5.02 -14.64
CA THR A 31 -12.08 3.55 -14.54
C THR A 31 -10.69 3.09 -14.95
N VAL A 32 -10.15 3.63 -16.05
CA VAL A 32 -8.82 3.27 -16.55
C VAL A 32 -7.73 3.74 -15.59
N LEU A 33 -7.83 4.98 -15.08
CA LEU A 33 -6.88 5.52 -14.10
C LEU A 33 -6.93 4.73 -12.79
N GLY A 34 -8.13 4.41 -12.30
CA GLY A 34 -8.32 3.61 -11.09
C GLY A 34 -7.73 2.21 -11.22
N LEU A 35 -7.94 1.56 -12.37
CA LEU A 35 -7.35 0.25 -12.67
C LEU A 35 -5.82 0.32 -12.73
N GLY A 36 -5.26 1.30 -13.44
CA GLY A 36 -3.82 1.49 -13.56
C GLY A 36 -3.15 1.73 -12.21
N LEU A 37 -3.73 2.61 -11.37
CA LEU A 37 -3.24 2.87 -10.03
C LEU A 37 -3.32 1.63 -9.13
N ALA A 38 -4.42 0.87 -9.17
CA ALA A 38 -4.56 -0.33 -8.36
C ALA A 38 -3.53 -1.41 -8.72
N LEU A 39 -3.29 -1.61 -10.03
CA LEU A 39 -2.26 -2.53 -10.52
C LEU A 39 -0.85 -2.08 -10.14
N PHE A 40 -0.57 -0.77 -10.25
CA PHE A 40 0.70 -0.19 -9.82
C PHE A 40 0.96 -0.43 -8.32
N LEU A 41 -0.04 -0.18 -7.46
CA LEU A 41 0.08 -0.43 -6.02
C LEU A 41 0.27 -1.92 -5.70
N LEU A 42 -0.42 -2.83 -6.40
CA LEU A 42 -0.19 -4.27 -6.24
C LEU A 42 1.24 -4.66 -6.63
N TRP A 43 1.79 -4.06 -7.68
CA TRP A 43 3.18 -4.27 -8.09
C TRP A 43 4.17 -3.77 -7.04
N GLU A 44 3.98 -2.57 -6.49
CA GLU A 44 4.80 -2.04 -5.40
C GLU A 44 4.76 -2.94 -4.16
N MET A 45 3.59 -3.50 -3.83
CA MET A 45 3.40 -4.40 -2.69
C MET A 45 4.01 -5.79 -2.88
N ARG A 46 4.55 -6.15 -4.06
CA ARG A 46 5.00 -7.52 -4.36
C ARG A 46 6.01 -8.07 -3.36
N ALA A 47 6.93 -7.23 -2.87
CA ALA A 47 7.95 -7.65 -1.90
C ALA A 47 7.33 -7.93 -0.51
N ASP A 48 6.37 -7.11 -0.09
CA ASP A 48 5.64 -7.30 1.16
C ASP A 48 4.76 -8.54 1.12
N VAL A 49 4.11 -8.79 -0.03
CA VAL A 49 3.32 -10.00 -0.27
C VAL A 49 4.23 -11.23 -0.28
N ALA A 50 5.36 -11.18 -0.97
CA ALA A 50 6.33 -12.28 -1.00
C ALA A 50 6.86 -12.59 0.41
N TYR A 51 7.19 -11.57 1.21
CA TYR A 51 7.60 -11.74 2.60
C TYR A 51 6.47 -12.33 3.47
N TRP A 52 5.24 -11.83 3.31
CA TRP A 52 4.10 -12.28 4.09
C TRP A 52 3.72 -13.73 3.79
N ILE A 53 3.74 -14.14 2.51
CA ILE A 53 3.45 -15.53 2.11
C ILE A 53 4.62 -16.46 2.45
N GLY A 54 5.85 -15.95 2.33
CA GLY A 54 7.07 -16.68 2.55
C GLY A 54 7.27 -17.19 3.98
N SER A 55 8.24 -18.09 4.13
CA SER A 55 8.77 -18.49 5.43
C SER A 55 10.29 -18.33 5.38
N PRO A 56 10.78 -17.07 5.34
CA PRO A 56 12.21 -16.82 5.25
C PRO A 56 12.92 -17.48 6.45
N PRO A 57 14.06 -18.15 6.22
CA PRO A 57 14.82 -18.73 7.32
C PRO A 57 15.25 -17.61 8.28
N ARG A 58 15.21 -17.92 9.57
CA ARG A 58 15.62 -17.00 10.61
C ARG A 58 17.13 -16.87 10.61
N VAL A 59 17.64 -15.66 10.46
CA VAL A 59 19.06 -15.33 10.47
C VAL A 59 19.44 -14.73 11.81
N GLU A 60 20.36 -15.38 12.52
CA GLU A 60 20.97 -14.82 13.73
C GLU A 60 22.17 -13.96 13.31
N LEU A 61 22.04 -12.64 13.50
CA LEU A 61 23.09 -11.65 13.19
C LEU A 61 24.10 -11.50 14.34
N GLY A 62 23.85 -12.17 15.47
CA GLY A 62 24.75 -12.17 16.62
C GLY A 62 24.53 -11.01 17.59
N GLY A 63 25.55 -10.77 18.41
CA GLY A 63 25.52 -9.81 19.52
C GLY A 63 26.77 -8.94 19.56
N GLU A 64 26.82 -8.04 20.55
CA GLU A 64 27.96 -7.15 20.78
C GLU A 64 29.28 -7.95 20.82
N GLY A 65 30.21 -7.62 19.90
CA GLY A 65 31.51 -8.29 19.75
C GLY A 65 31.54 -9.52 18.83
N ALA A 66 30.39 -10.03 18.37
CA ALA A 66 30.30 -11.22 17.52
C ALA A 66 29.15 -11.09 16.50
N TYR A 67 29.22 -10.05 15.65
CA TYR A 67 28.22 -9.81 14.61
C TYR A 67 28.53 -10.57 13.31
N HIS A 68 27.51 -11.24 12.75
CA HIS A 68 27.55 -11.97 11.49
C HIS A 68 26.89 -11.16 10.36
N LEU A 69 27.46 -10.00 10.05
CA LEU A 69 26.88 -9.03 9.08
C LEU A 69 26.86 -9.58 7.65
N GLU A 70 27.73 -10.53 7.34
CA GLU A 70 27.76 -11.26 6.07
C GLU A 70 26.49 -12.07 5.78
N ARG A 71 25.69 -12.36 6.82
CA ARG A 71 24.42 -13.07 6.69
C ARG A 71 23.23 -12.13 6.45
N ALA A 72 23.44 -10.82 6.50
CA ALA A 72 22.40 -9.83 6.29
C ALA A 72 21.89 -9.89 4.84
N ALA A 73 20.61 -10.23 4.68
CA ALA A 73 19.95 -10.28 3.39
C ALA A 73 18.63 -9.48 3.41
N ASP A 74 18.33 -8.82 2.29
CA ASP A 74 17.09 -8.08 2.15
C ASP A 74 15.88 -9.02 2.22
N GLY A 75 14.87 -8.65 3.00
CA GLY A 75 13.67 -9.45 3.25
C GLY A 75 13.86 -10.67 4.18
N ALA A 76 15.04 -10.87 4.77
CA ALA A 76 15.24 -11.95 5.73
C ALA A 76 14.53 -11.67 7.07
N LEU A 77 14.10 -12.72 7.76
CA LEU A 77 13.73 -12.63 9.17
C LEU A 77 15.01 -12.69 9.99
N ALA A 78 15.38 -11.62 10.66
CA ALA A 78 16.65 -11.52 11.37
C ALA A 78 16.46 -11.23 12.86
N ARG A 79 17.40 -11.69 13.68
CA ARG A 79 17.54 -11.32 15.10
C ARG A 79 18.92 -10.75 15.34
N ILE A 80 18.96 -9.66 16.10
CA ILE A 80 20.20 -9.01 16.56
C ILE A 80 20.08 -8.67 18.04
N ALA A 81 21.18 -8.83 18.78
CA ALA A 81 21.33 -8.34 20.13
C ALA A 81 22.38 -7.22 20.16
N GLY A 82 22.17 -6.20 20.99
CA GLY A 82 23.14 -5.12 21.09
C GLY A 82 22.71 -3.99 22.00
N ARG A 83 23.45 -2.90 21.91
CA ARG A 83 23.14 -1.63 22.58
C ARG A 83 22.84 -0.59 21.50
N PRO A 84 21.93 0.37 21.76
CA PRO A 84 21.67 1.42 20.79
C PRO A 84 22.84 2.40 20.77
N GLY A 85 23.05 3.06 19.64
CA GLY A 85 23.98 4.18 19.51
C GLY A 85 23.62 5.37 20.39
N SER A 86 24.43 6.43 20.26
CA SER A 86 24.27 7.63 21.08
C SER A 86 23.09 8.50 20.65
N SER A 87 22.71 8.43 19.37
CA SER A 87 21.56 9.12 18.81
C SER A 87 20.45 8.18 18.36
N ALA A 88 19.26 8.76 18.23
CA ALA A 88 18.12 8.12 17.60
C ALA A 88 17.35 9.11 16.72
N THR A 89 16.65 8.59 15.72
CA THR A 89 15.66 9.34 14.94
C THR A 89 14.28 8.86 15.31
N ARG A 90 13.39 9.77 15.69
CA ARG A 90 12.01 9.44 16.11
C ARG A 90 11.02 10.03 15.13
N PHE A 91 9.98 9.27 14.83
CA PHE A 91 8.89 9.72 13.97
C PHE A 91 7.57 9.05 14.38
N SER A 92 6.46 9.61 13.90
CA SER A 92 5.12 9.05 14.10
C SER A 92 4.55 8.62 12.76
N ARG A 93 3.97 7.43 12.70
CA ARG A 93 3.31 6.92 11.50
C ARG A 93 2.03 6.21 11.91
N PHE A 94 0.89 6.71 11.41
CA PHE A 94 -0.45 6.22 11.75
C PHE A 94 -0.73 6.18 13.27
N GLY A 95 -0.31 7.22 14.00
CA GLY A 95 -0.49 7.31 15.46
C GLY A 95 0.46 6.44 16.28
N THR A 96 1.22 5.53 15.65
CA THR A 96 2.28 4.77 16.31
C THR A 96 3.59 5.53 16.23
N ARG A 97 4.29 5.63 17.35
CA ARG A 97 5.62 6.25 17.42
C ARG A 97 6.71 5.22 17.30
N TYR A 98 7.72 5.57 16.54
CA TYR A 98 8.86 4.71 16.27
C TYR A 98 10.14 5.45 16.60
N GLU A 99 11.14 4.67 16.95
CA GLU A 99 12.51 5.12 17.11
C GLU A 99 13.42 4.25 16.25
N ILE A 100 14.31 4.89 15.51
CA ILE A 100 15.39 4.24 14.78
C ILE A 100 16.68 4.52 15.51
N VAL A 101 17.34 3.46 15.94
CA VAL A 101 18.65 3.48 16.58
C VAL A 101 19.66 2.75 15.71
N ALA A 102 20.90 3.23 15.69
CA ALA A 102 21.99 2.46 15.10
C ALA A 102 22.49 1.41 16.10
N VAL A 103 22.99 0.28 15.59
CA VAL A 103 23.75 -0.69 16.37
C VAL A 103 25.24 -0.41 16.15
N PRO A 104 25.98 0.06 17.18
CA PRO A 104 27.37 0.47 17.03
C PRO A 104 28.25 -0.61 16.38
N GLY A 105 29.13 -0.20 15.47
CA GLY A 105 30.05 -1.11 14.77
C GLY A 105 29.38 -1.95 13.67
N THR A 106 28.15 -1.65 13.28
CA THR A 106 27.42 -2.37 12.22
C THR A 106 26.81 -1.42 11.20
N ASN A 107 26.39 -1.98 10.06
CA ASN A 107 25.55 -1.30 9.07
C ASN A 107 24.04 -1.54 9.30
N ILE A 108 23.67 -1.93 10.52
CA ILE A 108 22.29 -2.28 10.89
C ILE A 108 21.71 -1.20 11.78
N LEU A 109 20.53 -0.75 11.38
CA LEU A 109 19.66 0.13 12.13
C LEU A 109 18.47 -0.68 12.64
N VAL A 110 17.91 -0.31 13.78
CA VAL A 110 16.76 -0.99 14.38
C VAL A 110 15.62 -0.01 14.57
N ARG A 111 14.48 -0.30 13.95
CA ARG A 111 13.23 0.45 14.13
C ARG A 111 12.39 -0.25 15.21
N ARG A 112 12.29 0.36 16.39
CA ARG A 112 11.47 -0.11 17.51
C ARG A 112 10.24 0.76 17.73
N THR A 113 9.18 0.18 18.29
CA THR A 113 8.00 0.94 18.74
C THR A 113 8.28 1.60 20.09
N LEU A 114 7.87 2.86 20.23
CA LEU A 114 7.96 3.59 21.49
C LEU A 114 6.62 3.51 22.23
N ALA A 115 6.49 2.54 23.14
CA ALA A 115 5.33 2.49 24.04
C ALA A 115 5.38 3.66 25.05
N GLY A 116 4.27 4.38 25.21
CA GLY A 116 4.07 5.30 26.35
C GLY A 116 4.93 6.57 26.40
N SER A 117 5.73 6.89 25.38
CA SER A 117 6.53 8.12 25.39
C SER A 117 5.63 9.38 25.36
N GLN A 118 5.97 10.42 26.12
CA GLN A 118 5.30 11.73 25.99
C GLN A 118 5.63 12.35 24.62
N PRO A 119 4.67 13.06 23.99
CA PRO A 119 4.95 13.74 22.73
C PRO A 119 6.11 14.72 22.94
N THR A 120 7.19 14.53 22.18
CA THR A 120 8.30 15.50 22.18
C THR A 120 7.73 16.81 21.63
N ARG A 121 7.72 17.88 22.45
CA ARG A 121 7.29 19.20 21.99
C ARG A 121 8.19 19.63 20.84
N ALA A 122 7.60 20.28 19.84
CA ALA A 122 8.35 20.89 18.75
C ALA A 122 9.46 21.79 19.32
N GLY A 123 10.69 21.63 18.82
CA GLY A 123 11.87 22.36 19.29
C GLY A 123 12.58 21.79 20.53
N SER A 124 12.04 20.74 21.17
CA SER A 124 12.74 20.09 22.29
C SER A 124 13.81 19.14 21.79
N LYS A 125 15.01 19.18 22.41
CA LYS A 125 16.10 18.24 22.13
C LYS A 125 15.59 16.81 22.35
N VAL A 126 15.71 15.96 21.34
CA VAL A 126 15.35 14.53 21.44
C VAL A 126 16.25 13.91 22.51
N PRO A 127 15.71 13.36 23.63
CA PRO A 127 16.56 12.74 24.63
C PRO A 127 17.21 11.49 24.03
N PRO A 128 18.45 11.18 24.43
CA PRO A 128 19.18 10.03 23.90
C PRO A 128 18.39 8.73 24.13
N PRO A 129 18.56 7.73 23.26
CA PRO A 129 17.93 6.43 23.44
C PRO A 129 18.45 5.77 24.73
N ALA A 130 17.59 5.01 25.41
CA ALA A 130 17.98 4.23 26.58
C ALA A 130 19.10 3.27 26.22
N GLN A 131 20.24 3.36 26.90
CA GLN A 131 21.48 2.61 26.60
C GLN A 131 21.47 1.15 27.10
N SER A 132 20.31 0.66 27.54
CA SER A 132 20.13 -0.73 27.94
C SER A 132 20.31 -1.66 26.75
N ALA A 133 20.93 -2.81 26.99
CA ALA A 133 20.99 -3.89 26.02
C ALA A 133 19.57 -4.27 25.56
N PHE A 134 19.43 -4.58 24.28
CA PHE A 134 18.17 -4.99 23.68
C PHE A 134 18.39 -6.19 22.74
N VAL A 135 17.28 -6.87 22.47
CA VAL A 135 17.18 -7.89 21.43
C VAL A 135 16.05 -7.44 20.51
N ALA A 136 16.33 -7.33 19.22
CA ALA A 136 15.34 -7.02 18.21
C ALA A 136 15.24 -8.18 17.23
N GLU A 137 14.01 -8.46 16.80
CA GLU A 137 13.73 -9.54 15.85
C GLU A 137 12.64 -9.10 14.88
N GLY A 138 12.90 -9.23 13.59
CA GLY A 138 11.92 -8.87 12.58
C GLY A 138 12.49 -8.88 11.17
N ARG A 139 11.81 -8.19 10.26
CA ARG A 139 12.22 -8.13 8.85
C ARG A 139 13.42 -7.22 8.69
N LEU A 140 14.48 -7.75 8.08
CA LEU A 140 15.59 -6.95 7.61
C LEU A 140 15.26 -6.38 6.23
N ALA A 141 15.40 -5.07 6.06
CA ALA A 141 15.15 -4.39 4.80
C ALA A 141 16.37 -3.57 4.40
N LYS A 142 16.83 -3.71 3.16
CA LYS A 142 17.92 -2.91 2.61
C LYS A 142 17.42 -1.49 2.34
N ASP A 143 18.28 -0.50 2.55
CA ASP A 143 17.95 0.92 2.38
C ASP A 143 17.23 1.27 1.07
N THR A 144 17.66 0.68 -0.05
CA THR A 144 17.05 0.84 -1.37
C THR A 144 15.60 0.36 -1.44
N ALA A 145 15.22 -0.62 -0.62
CA ALA A 145 13.86 -1.17 -0.59
C ALA A 145 12.88 -0.31 0.26
N ILE A 146 13.40 0.63 1.04
CA ILE A 146 12.62 1.41 2.01
C ILE A 146 12.99 2.91 2.00
N PRO A 147 12.81 3.60 0.85
CA PRO A 147 13.22 4.99 0.67
C PRO A 147 12.58 5.96 1.67
N ALA A 148 11.44 5.61 2.26
CA ALA A 148 10.75 6.39 3.28
C ALA A 148 11.60 6.65 4.54
N TYR A 149 12.69 5.91 4.76
CA TYR A 149 13.61 6.09 5.89
C TYR A 149 14.92 6.79 5.53
N GLY A 150 15.10 7.22 4.27
CA GLY A 150 16.36 7.77 3.78
C GLY A 150 16.88 8.97 4.60
N GLU A 151 15.98 9.86 5.04
CA GLU A 151 16.37 10.98 5.91
C GLU A 151 16.88 10.52 7.27
N ALA A 152 16.23 9.52 7.89
CA ALA A 152 16.67 8.97 9.16
C ALA A 152 18.05 8.31 9.04
N PHE A 153 18.31 7.63 7.93
CA PHE A 153 19.61 7.03 7.65
C PHE A 153 20.68 8.09 7.49
N ARG A 154 20.41 9.10 6.66
CA ARG A 154 21.32 10.23 6.44
C ARG A 154 21.70 10.91 7.76
N LEU A 155 20.72 11.22 8.61
CA LEU A 155 20.98 11.86 9.91
C LEU A 155 21.84 11.00 10.85
N LEU A 156 21.66 9.67 10.85
CA LEU A 156 22.46 8.77 11.69
C LEU A 156 23.88 8.58 11.16
N VAL A 157 24.06 8.60 9.84
CA VAL A 157 25.39 8.57 9.19
C VAL A 157 26.12 9.90 9.41
N GLU A 158 25.46 11.04 9.20
CA GLU A 158 26.04 12.38 9.43
C GLU A 158 26.51 12.58 10.88
N ARG A 159 25.87 11.91 11.84
CA ARG A 159 26.25 11.93 13.27
C ARG A 159 27.33 10.90 13.63
N GLY A 160 27.71 10.03 12.71
CA GLY A 160 28.70 8.96 12.94
C GLY A 160 28.17 7.79 13.77
N ASP A 161 26.86 7.70 14.03
CA ASP A 161 26.26 6.58 14.75
C ASP A 161 26.10 5.33 13.87
N ALA A 162 26.00 5.51 12.54
CA ALA A 162 25.83 4.43 11.58
C ALA A 162 26.89 4.51 10.48
N GLN A 163 27.40 3.34 10.05
CA GLN A 163 28.39 3.24 8.98
C GLN A 163 27.86 2.31 7.89
N PRO A 164 27.62 2.82 6.67
CA PRO A 164 27.29 1.96 5.54
C PRO A 164 28.42 0.97 5.28
N ARG A 165 28.08 -0.27 5.01
CA ARG A 165 29.03 -1.31 4.57
C ARG A 165 28.69 -1.68 3.14
N ASP A 166 29.69 -1.67 2.27
CA ASP A 166 29.53 -1.87 0.83
C ASP A 166 28.51 -0.90 0.21
N GLY A 167 28.44 0.33 0.74
CA GLY A 167 27.52 1.37 0.29
C GLY A 167 26.06 1.22 0.75
N HIS A 168 25.79 0.29 1.68
CA HIS A 168 24.42 -0.03 2.09
C HIS A 168 24.22 -0.03 3.60
N LEU A 169 23.03 0.38 4.00
CA LEU A 169 22.48 0.19 5.34
C LEU A 169 21.31 -0.80 5.29
N TYR A 170 21.14 -1.53 6.40
CA TYR A 170 19.96 -2.36 6.63
C TYR A 170 19.15 -1.79 7.79
N LEU A 171 17.83 -1.84 7.66
CA LEU A 171 16.90 -1.53 8.74
C LEU A 171 16.20 -2.81 9.18
N LEU A 172 16.37 -3.17 10.44
CA LEU A 172 15.61 -4.21 11.10
C LEU A 172 14.31 -3.63 11.63
N LEU A 173 13.20 -4.08 11.06
CA LEU A 173 11.84 -3.69 11.43
C LEU A 173 11.38 -4.59 12.58
N ASP A 174 11.69 -4.18 13.80
CA ASP A 174 11.42 -4.98 15.01
C ASP A 174 9.93 -5.32 15.15
N GLY A 175 9.65 -6.59 15.45
CA GLY A 175 8.31 -7.14 15.55
C GLY A 175 7.65 -7.53 14.22
N GLU A 176 8.22 -7.19 13.05
CA GLU A 176 7.66 -7.60 11.76
C GLU A 176 8.00 -9.06 11.43
N ARG A 177 7.05 -9.96 11.68
CA ARG A 177 7.16 -11.39 11.38
C ARG A 177 6.43 -11.76 10.08
N PRO A 178 6.89 -12.80 9.34
CA PRO A 178 6.12 -13.33 8.23
C PRO A 178 4.74 -13.79 8.72
N ARG A 179 3.70 -13.60 7.90
CA ARG A 179 2.30 -13.92 8.23
C ARG A 179 1.72 -13.20 9.46
N ALA A 180 2.42 -12.20 10.02
CA ALA A 180 1.88 -11.45 11.15
C ALA A 180 0.96 -10.33 10.70
N GLY A 181 -0.24 -10.29 11.30
CA GLY A 181 -1.24 -9.24 11.07
C GLY A 181 -2.03 -9.38 9.76
N TRP A 182 -3.10 -8.59 9.67
CA TRP A 182 -4.07 -8.64 8.56
C TRP A 182 -3.87 -7.55 7.50
N ARG A 183 -2.90 -6.64 7.70
CA ARG A 183 -2.73 -5.43 6.88
C ARG A 183 -2.41 -5.77 5.41
N VAL A 184 -1.41 -6.62 5.19
CA VAL A 184 -1.02 -7.06 3.84
C VAL A 184 -2.15 -7.80 3.13
N PRO A 185 -2.76 -8.87 3.71
CA PRO A 185 -3.83 -9.58 3.02
C PRO A 185 -5.06 -8.69 2.77
N ALA A 186 -5.45 -7.81 3.70
CA ALA A 186 -6.58 -6.91 3.45
C ALA A 186 -6.29 -5.86 2.37
N ALA A 187 -5.07 -5.33 2.30
CA ALA A 187 -4.67 -4.42 1.23
C ALA A 187 -4.70 -5.14 -0.14
N VAL A 188 -4.18 -6.37 -0.22
CA VAL A 188 -4.23 -7.19 -1.45
C VAL A 188 -5.68 -7.49 -1.86
N VAL A 189 -6.54 -7.91 -0.93
CA VAL A 189 -7.97 -8.16 -1.21
C VAL A 189 -8.66 -6.88 -1.66
N GLY A 190 -8.45 -5.76 -0.97
CA GLY A 190 -9.04 -4.47 -1.31
C GLY A 190 -8.63 -3.99 -2.72
N LEU A 191 -7.34 -4.07 -3.04
CA LEU A 191 -6.84 -3.75 -4.38
C LEU A 191 -7.35 -4.72 -5.44
N GLY A 192 -7.41 -6.03 -5.13
CA GLY A 192 -7.96 -7.04 -6.02
C GLY A 192 -9.44 -6.82 -6.35
N LEU A 193 -10.25 -6.46 -5.36
CA LEU A 193 -11.65 -6.06 -5.57
C LEU A 193 -11.76 -4.81 -6.44
N LEU A 194 -10.91 -3.81 -6.21
CA LEU A 194 -10.88 -2.60 -7.02
C LEU A 194 -10.54 -2.92 -8.49
N VAL A 195 -9.53 -3.77 -8.74
CA VAL A 195 -9.18 -4.25 -10.08
C VAL A 195 -10.36 -4.99 -10.72
N ALA A 196 -11.01 -5.91 -10.00
CA ALA A 196 -12.13 -6.68 -10.51
C ALA A 196 -13.34 -5.79 -10.88
N LEU A 197 -13.69 -4.83 -10.02
CA LEU A 197 -14.80 -3.90 -10.26
C LEU A 197 -14.54 -3.00 -11.47
N ASN A 198 -13.33 -2.43 -11.58
CA ASN A 198 -12.96 -1.60 -12.74
C ASN A 198 -12.89 -2.42 -14.03
N GLY A 199 -12.29 -3.61 -13.99
CA GLY A 199 -12.24 -4.54 -15.12
C GLY A 199 -13.63 -4.95 -15.60
N MET A 200 -14.54 -5.27 -14.68
CA MET A 200 -15.93 -5.61 -14.99
C MET A 200 -16.70 -4.42 -15.59
N SER A 201 -16.47 -3.20 -15.10
CA SER A 201 -17.06 -1.97 -15.65
C SER A 201 -16.60 -1.72 -17.10
N LEU A 202 -15.31 -1.89 -17.35
CA LEU A 202 -14.70 -1.74 -18.68
C LEU A 202 -15.23 -2.81 -19.65
N PHE A 203 -15.26 -4.07 -19.22
CA PHE A 203 -15.80 -5.18 -19.99
C PHE A 203 -17.27 -4.98 -20.37
N ARG A 204 -18.10 -4.53 -19.42
CA ARG A 204 -19.51 -4.19 -19.70
C ARG A 204 -19.65 -3.03 -20.68
N SER A 205 -18.78 -2.03 -20.60
CA SER A 205 -18.78 -0.88 -21.52
C SER A 205 -18.40 -1.30 -22.94
N PHE A 206 -17.39 -2.17 -23.07
CA PHE A 206 -16.96 -2.72 -24.35
C PHE A 206 -18.04 -3.60 -24.99
N ARG A 207 -18.67 -4.51 -24.23
CA ARG A 207 -19.78 -5.34 -24.72
C ARG A 207 -20.96 -4.51 -25.24
N ARG A 208 -21.32 -3.42 -24.54
CA ARG A 208 -22.39 -2.50 -25.00
C ARG A 208 -21.98 -1.69 -26.24
N GLY A 209 -20.70 -1.43 -26.43
CA GLY A 209 -20.16 -0.72 -27.61
C GLY A 209 -20.29 -1.56 -28.87
N ILE A 210 -19.90 -2.84 -28.81
CA ILE A 210 -19.98 -3.78 -29.95
C ILE A 210 -21.42 -3.97 -30.41
N ALA A 211 -22.36 -4.15 -29.48
CA ALA A 211 -23.77 -4.36 -29.82
C ALA A 211 -24.40 -3.20 -30.62
N ARG A 212 -23.89 -1.97 -30.47
CA ARG A 212 -24.39 -0.77 -31.18
C ARG A 212 -23.80 -0.58 -32.57
N ARG A 213 -22.72 -1.30 -32.90
CA ARG A 213 -22.06 -1.22 -34.22
C ARG A 213 -22.54 -2.28 -35.20
N ARG A 214 -23.59 -3.05 -34.88
CA ARG A 214 -24.25 -3.86 -35.92
C ARG A 214 -24.81 -2.88 -36.95
N PRO A 215 -24.29 -2.87 -38.19
CA PRO A 215 -24.87 -2.04 -39.24
C PRO A 215 -26.33 -2.42 -39.35
N ALA A 216 -27.21 -1.42 -39.50
CA ALA A 216 -28.58 -1.71 -39.91
C ALA A 216 -28.49 -2.58 -41.16
N PRO A 217 -29.22 -3.71 -41.23
CA PRO A 217 -29.26 -4.49 -42.47
C PRO A 217 -29.61 -3.49 -43.56
N ASP A 218 -28.67 -3.30 -44.48
CA ASP A 218 -28.81 -2.37 -45.58
C ASP A 218 -30.10 -2.78 -46.26
N GLY A 219 -31.15 -1.99 -46.03
CA GLY A 219 -32.49 -2.32 -46.45
C GLY A 219 -32.41 -2.39 -47.96
N GLY A 220 -32.37 -3.63 -48.46
CA GLY A 220 -32.25 -3.94 -49.87
C GLY A 220 -33.16 -2.98 -50.60
N ARG A 221 -32.55 -2.07 -51.35
CA ARG A 221 -33.22 -1.41 -52.46
C ARG A 221 -33.46 -2.53 -53.46
N ASP A 222 -34.49 -3.32 -53.18
CA ASP A 222 -35.12 -4.17 -54.16
C ASP A 222 -35.55 -3.21 -55.26
N SER A 223 -34.79 -3.33 -56.32
CA SER A 223 -34.87 -2.57 -57.54
C SER A 223 -36.14 -3.07 -58.20
N LEU A 224 -37.23 -2.32 -58.06
CA LEU A 224 -38.40 -2.49 -58.93
C LEU A 224 -37.99 -1.99 -60.32
N GLY A 225 -37.49 -2.92 -61.13
CA GLY A 225 -37.53 -2.87 -62.59
C GLY A 225 -38.80 -3.54 -63.10
#